data_AF-A0A545SHT8-F1
#
_entry.id   AF-A0A545SHT8-F1
#
_cell.length_a   1.000
_cell.length_b   1.000
_cell.length_c   1.000
_cell.angle_alpha   90.00
_cell.angle_beta   90.00
_cell.angle_gamma   90.00
#
_symmetry.space_group_name_H-M   'P 1'
#
loop_
_entity.id
_entity.type
_entity.pdbx_description
1 polymer ?
#
loop_
_entity_poly.entity_id
_entity_poly.type
_entity_poly.pdbx_seq_one_letter_code
_entity_poly.pdbx_strand_id
1 'polypeptide(L)'
;MNNFYKYSLLVALTLPFSGCQKNLNLPDSIRNFDIVTPLGLSNKEAKYSESCDMSSNYRSLAKEKNDDLNSYLNLGGYAYQQRDYASSNQYFDKAINKYKFFENKGLISTSRTLSYVTASFLNDTFLDYEGDGYEKVMMHNYKAINYLMLNDKEKARVEIMNSYKKQMEEKQKFEQEIAEYKKEDVKQAQEEQKLPLRKQRYQKSRVSIYEKLKPLFEGVSSEHMPYQNPFAYYVSALVFEENGEWDDAYIDIKKAYDFYSDSDIIKQKLLYYAKKAYGESSSEYQGYAKKFAMSSNMSDKRAEIFINLASSPKKEQMKVPIYIGSAMQFTSFPTFNLDLQNKESVIVKDASGNVVAKSSILSDIDAIVVNTFKERVTGIILRQVINVGGKTAISEQISEKADSGNVFVSAAVGLGMSVVNAVTSKADTRGWDTLPSAIHALSFNRDEGQTYTAYVVNKNGSVLASQPLKFEAGKNLKNSYAILDVKSKTICK
;
A
#
# COMPACT_ATOMS: atom_id res chain seq x y z
N MET A 1 30.13 -4.56 -60.99
CA MET A 1 29.51 -3.26 -61.29
C MET A 1 28.03 -3.48 -61.58
N ASN A 2 27.16 -2.77 -60.83
CA ASN A 2 25.71 -2.53 -61.05
C ASN A 2 24.76 -3.75 -61.07
N ASN A 3 23.53 -3.74 -60.55
CA ASN A 3 22.74 -2.70 -59.86
C ASN A 3 21.58 -3.36 -59.10
N PHE A 4 21.11 -2.67 -58.06
CA PHE A 4 19.90 -2.88 -57.26
C PHE A 4 18.60 -2.97 -58.08
N TYR A 5 17.60 -3.74 -57.63
CA TYR A 5 16.17 -3.34 -57.63
C TYR A 5 15.36 -4.01 -56.51
N LYS A 6 14.60 -3.18 -55.79
CA LYS A 6 13.59 -3.52 -54.77
C LYS A 6 12.26 -3.88 -55.45
N TYR A 7 11.50 -4.82 -54.89
CA TYR A 7 10.07 -4.96 -55.13
C TYR A 7 9.28 -4.49 -53.89
N SER A 8 8.57 -3.38 -54.04
CA SER A 8 7.47 -2.97 -53.17
C SER A 8 6.18 -3.17 -53.97
N LEU A 9 5.25 -4.00 -53.48
CA LEU A 9 3.92 -4.17 -54.07
C LEU A 9 3.03 -2.98 -53.66
N LEU A 10 2.55 -2.23 -54.65
CA LEU A 10 1.62 -1.11 -54.50
C LEU A 10 0.26 -1.60 -55.01
N VAL A 11 -0.70 -1.85 -54.10
CA VAL A 11 -2.09 -2.14 -54.49
C VAL A 11 -2.83 -0.81 -54.56
N ALA A 12 -3.09 -0.35 -55.79
CA ALA A 12 -3.95 0.79 -56.08
C ALA A 12 -5.42 0.35 -55.95
N LEU A 13 -6.16 0.92 -55.00
CA LEU A 13 -7.61 0.79 -54.90
C LEU A 13 -8.26 2.06 -55.46
N THR A 14 -8.74 1.97 -56.70
CA THR A 14 -9.65 2.96 -57.29
C THR A 14 -11.08 2.66 -56.83
N LEU A 15 -11.74 3.62 -56.17
CA LEU A 15 -13.18 3.55 -55.88
C LEU A 15 -13.87 4.78 -56.49
N PRO A 16 -14.90 4.62 -57.33
CA PRO A 16 -15.73 5.73 -57.77
C PRO A 16 -16.70 6.12 -56.65
N PHE A 17 -16.83 7.43 -56.40
CA PHE A 17 -17.84 7.99 -55.52
C PHE A 17 -19.18 8.09 -56.24
N SER A 18 -20.23 7.52 -55.64
CA SER A 18 -21.61 8.00 -55.81
C SER A 18 -22.50 7.57 -54.64
N GLY A 19 -23.14 8.55 -54.00
CA GLY A 19 -24.48 8.38 -53.40
C GLY A 19 -24.55 8.06 -51.90
N CYS A 20 -25.28 8.89 -51.17
CA CYS A 20 -25.57 8.82 -49.74
C CYS A 20 -26.50 7.67 -49.30
N GLN A 21 -26.37 7.36 -48.00
CA GLN A 21 -27.32 6.76 -47.04
C GLN A 21 -27.53 5.23 -46.99
N LYS A 22 -27.42 4.75 -45.74
CA LYS A 22 -27.81 3.47 -45.11
C LYS A 22 -26.75 2.36 -45.00
N ASN A 23 -26.53 2.01 -43.72
CA ASN A 23 -25.87 0.81 -43.19
C ASN A 23 -24.43 0.57 -43.62
N LEU A 24 -23.50 1.09 -42.81
CA LEU A 24 -22.10 0.66 -42.82
C LEU A 24 -22.04 -0.79 -42.28
N ASN A 25 -22.16 -1.78 -43.17
CA ASN A 25 -21.77 -3.15 -42.86
C ASN A 25 -20.24 -3.22 -42.87
N LEU A 26 -19.64 -3.15 -41.68
CA LEU A 26 -18.21 -3.37 -41.49
C LEU A 26 -17.85 -4.83 -41.86
N PRO A 27 -16.67 -5.07 -42.45
CA PRO A 27 -16.15 -6.41 -42.72
C PRO A 27 -16.12 -7.26 -41.45
N ASP A 28 -16.32 -8.58 -41.57
CA ASP A 28 -16.34 -9.51 -40.43
C ASP A 28 -15.05 -9.49 -39.58
N SER A 29 -13.95 -8.97 -40.13
CA SER A 29 -12.69 -8.74 -39.39
C SER A 29 -12.75 -7.60 -38.37
N ILE A 30 -13.77 -6.73 -38.41
CA ILE A 30 -13.98 -5.63 -37.45
C ILE A 30 -15.10 -5.95 -36.45
N ARG A 31 -16.02 -6.87 -36.79
CA ARG A 31 -17.10 -7.31 -35.87
C ARG A 31 -16.59 -8.07 -34.64
N ASN A 32 -15.36 -8.61 -34.69
CA ASN A 32 -14.74 -9.32 -33.57
C ASN A 32 -13.80 -8.45 -32.72
N PHE A 33 -13.74 -7.14 -32.95
CA PHE A 33 -13.24 -6.24 -31.93
C PHE A 33 -14.41 -5.94 -31.00
N ASP A 34 -14.51 -6.73 -29.93
CA ASP A 34 -15.33 -6.37 -28.78
C ASP A 34 -14.90 -4.97 -28.35
N ILE A 35 -15.69 -3.96 -28.72
CA ILE A 35 -15.69 -2.66 -28.06
C ILE A 35 -16.24 -2.96 -26.68
N VAL A 36 -15.33 -3.35 -25.79
CA VAL A 36 -15.62 -3.55 -24.38
C VAL A 36 -16.23 -2.25 -23.88
N THR A 37 -17.52 -2.34 -23.57
CA THR A 37 -18.35 -1.31 -22.93
C THR A 37 -17.55 -0.61 -21.82
N PRO A 38 -17.41 0.73 -21.85
CA PRO A 38 -16.74 1.49 -20.82
C PRO A 38 -17.72 1.73 -19.67
N LEU A 39 -17.95 0.71 -18.85
CA LEU A 39 -18.60 0.73 -17.53
C LEU A 39 -18.92 -0.73 -17.18
N GLY A 40 -17.89 -1.45 -16.79
CA GLY A 40 -17.97 -2.87 -16.47
C GLY A 40 -16.72 -3.27 -15.72
N LEU A 41 -16.43 -2.57 -14.61
CA LEU A 41 -15.54 -3.10 -13.59
C LEU A 41 -16.18 -4.40 -13.14
N SER A 42 -15.64 -5.52 -13.61
CA SER A 42 -16.10 -6.82 -13.17
C SER A 42 -15.72 -6.93 -11.69
N ASN A 43 -16.73 -6.87 -10.82
CA ASN A 43 -16.65 -7.10 -9.38
C ASN A 43 -16.19 -8.53 -9.00
N LYS A 44 -15.50 -9.24 -9.91
CA LYS A 44 -15.02 -10.61 -9.68
C LYS A 44 -13.71 -10.66 -8.90
N GLU A 45 -12.88 -9.62 -8.97
CA GLU A 45 -11.58 -9.61 -8.27
C GLU A 45 -11.66 -9.02 -6.84
N ALA A 46 -12.65 -8.17 -6.57
CA ALA A 46 -12.94 -7.65 -5.23
C ALA A 46 -13.37 -8.74 -4.22
N LYS A 47 -13.77 -9.93 -4.68
CA LYS A 47 -14.25 -11.03 -3.81
C LYS A 47 -13.17 -11.86 -3.13
N TYR A 48 -11.89 -11.70 -3.49
CA TYR A 48 -10.81 -12.57 -2.97
C TYR A 48 -10.18 -12.10 -1.65
N SER A 49 -10.38 -10.84 -1.25
CA SER A 49 -9.79 -10.22 -0.04
C SER A 49 -10.62 -10.41 1.23
N GLU A 50 -11.85 -10.90 1.09
CA GLU A 50 -12.84 -11.08 2.18
C GLU A 50 -12.83 -12.50 2.80
N SER A 51 -12.16 -13.46 2.16
CA SER A 51 -12.15 -14.86 2.62
C SER A 51 -11.12 -15.10 3.72
N CYS A 52 -11.49 -15.87 4.73
CA CYS A 52 -10.54 -16.46 5.68
C CYS A 52 -9.72 -17.61 5.07
N ASP A 53 -10.19 -18.24 3.99
CA ASP A 53 -9.40 -19.24 3.25
C ASP A 53 -8.60 -18.56 2.14
N MET A 54 -7.28 -18.43 2.39
CA MET A 54 -6.28 -17.92 1.44
C MET A 54 -5.42 -19.05 0.84
N SER A 55 -5.77 -20.32 1.07
CA SER A 55 -4.92 -21.47 0.72
C SER A 55 -4.74 -21.64 -0.79
N SER A 56 -5.72 -21.25 -1.61
CA SER A 56 -5.62 -21.26 -3.07
C SER A 56 -4.59 -20.25 -3.56
N ASN A 57 -4.65 -19.02 -3.05
CA ASN A 57 -3.72 -17.93 -3.39
C ASN A 57 -2.29 -18.28 -2.96
N TYR A 58 -2.13 -18.74 -1.72
CA TYR A 58 -0.84 -19.21 -1.22
C TYR A 58 -0.25 -20.32 -2.10
N ARG A 59 -1.06 -21.34 -2.46
CA ARG A 59 -0.62 -22.43 -3.33
C ARG A 59 -0.28 -21.97 -4.75
N SER A 60 -1.03 -21.03 -5.31
CA SER A 60 -0.73 -20.48 -6.64
C SER A 60 0.60 -19.74 -6.61
N LEU A 61 0.77 -18.81 -5.68
CA LEU A 61 1.97 -17.99 -5.56
C LEU A 61 3.22 -18.83 -5.24
N ALA A 62 3.07 -19.82 -4.34
CA ALA A 62 4.17 -20.74 -4.01
C ALA A 62 4.56 -21.65 -5.19
N LYS A 63 3.63 -21.97 -6.10
CA LYS A 63 3.91 -22.77 -7.31
C LYS A 63 4.66 -21.99 -8.39
N GLU A 64 4.35 -20.71 -8.54
CA GLU A 64 5.01 -19.84 -9.52
C GLU A 64 6.51 -19.70 -9.23
N LYS A 65 6.94 -19.86 -7.96
CA LYS A 65 8.34 -19.79 -7.52
C LYS A 65 9.05 -18.51 -7.98
N ASN A 66 8.30 -17.42 -8.10
CA ASN A 66 8.87 -16.13 -8.47
C ASN A 66 9.86 -15.68 -7.38
N ASP A 67 11.09 -15.37 -7.79
CA ASP A 67 12.16 -14.92 -6.90
C ASP A 67 12.22 -13.39 -6.86
N ASP A 68 11.14 -12.78 -6.37
CA ASP A 68 10.97 -11.33 -6.29
C ASP A 68 10.43 -10.88 -4.92
N LEU A 69 10.59 -9.59 -4.63
CA LEU A 69 10.20 -9.00 -3.35
C LEU A 69 8.69 -9.10 -3.08
N ASN A 70 7.86 -8.83 -4.10
CA ASN A 70 6.40 -8.83 -3.94
C ASN A 70 5.89 -10.22 -3.56
N SER A 71 6.42 -11.26 -4.22
CA SER A 71 6.08 -12.65 -3.94
C SER A 71 6.48 -13.04 -2.51
N TYR A 72 7.67 -12.65 -2.04
CA TYR A 72 8.10 -12.98 -0.67
C TYR A 72 7.35 -12.24 0.42
N LEU A 73 6.96 -10.99 0.21
CA LEU A 73 6.10 -10.25 1.15
C LEU A 73 4.76 -10.97 1.32
N ASN A 74 4.10 -11.31 0.21
CA ASN A 74 2.81 -12.00 0.23
C ASN A 74 2.92 -13.41 0.82
N LEU A 75 3.94 -14.20 0.46
CA LEU A 75 4.16 -15.54 1.06
C LEU A 75 4.42 -15.46 2.56
N GLY A 76 5.21 -14.48 3.02
CA GLY A 76 5.47 -14.25 4.44
C GLY A 76 4.20 -13.87 5.21
N GLY A 77 3.37 -13.00 4.64
CA GLY A 77 2.08 -12.63 5.23
C GLY A 77 1.04 -13.75 5.22
N TYR A 78 1.00 -14.59 4.19
CA TYR A 78 0.14 -15.79 4.21
C TYR A 78 0.56 -16.79 5.28
N ALA A 79 1.86 -17.02 5.46
CA ALA A 79 2.36 -17.88 6.53
C ALA A 79 2.07 -17.29 7.91
N TYR A 80 2.17 -15.96 8.07
CA TYR A 80 1.78 -15.23 9.28
C TYR A 80 0.31 -15.50 9.66
N GLN A 81 -0.60 -15.34 8.70
CA GLN A 81 -2.05 -15.58 8.90
C GLN A 81 -2.36 -17.06 9.23
N GLN A 82 -1.55 -17.99 8.73
CA GLN A 82 -1.65 -19.42 9.06
C GLN A 82 -0.99 -19.77 10.40
N ARG A 83 -0.46 -18.78 11.13
CA ARG A 83 0.29 -18.95 12.39
C ARG A 83 1.57 -19.78 12.23
N ASP A 84 2.05 -19.94 11.00
CA ASP A 84 3.38 -20.51 10.71
C ASP A 84 4.42 -19.40 10.72
N TYR A 85 4.70 -18.91 11.93
CA TYR A 85 5.59 -17.78 12.17
C TYR A 85 7.04 -18.07 11.76
N ALA A 86 7.45 -19.35 11.79
CA ALA A 86 8.78 -19.77 11.37
C ALA A 86 8.93 -19.65 9.84
N SER A 87 8.00 -20.20 9.06
CA SER A 87 8.01 -20.05 7.60
C SER A 87 7.80 -18.59 7.19
N SER A 88 6.95 -17.86 7.91
CA SER A 88 6.74 -16.43 7.70
C SER A 88 8.06 -15.65 7.78
N ASN A 89 8.85 -15.88 8.84
CA ASN A 89 10.18 -15.27 8.98
C ASN A 89 11.13 -15.64 7.85
N GLN A 90 11.14 -16.90 7.38
CA GLN A 90 11.99 -17.32 6.26
C GLN A 90 11.65 -16.59 4.95
N TYR A 91 10.36 -16.37 4.66
CA TYR A 91 9.96 -15.59 3.49
C TYR A 91 10.32 -14.12 3.65
N PHE A 92 10.13 -13.54 4.83
CA PHE A 92 10.54 -12.17 5.09
C PHE A 92 12.07 -11.99 5.04
N ASP A 93 12.88 -12.97 5.42
CA ASP A 93 14.33 -12.93 5.22
C ASP A 93 14.70 -12.83 3.73
N LYS A 94 13.99 -13.58 2.87
CA LYS A 94 14.18 -13.49 1.41
C LYS A 94 13.75 -12.13 0.86
N ALA A 95 12.61 -11.60 1.33
CA ALA A 95 12.18 -10.24 1.02
C ALA A 95 13.22 -9.20 1.47
N ILE A 96 13.79 -9.34 2.67
CA ILE A 96 14.85 -8.47 3.18
C ILE A 96 16.07 -8.47 2.26
N ASN A 97 16.51 -9.64 1.81
CA ASN A 97 17.63 -9.76 0.89
C ASN A 97 17.34 -9.09 -0.45
N LYS A 98 16.11 -9.19 -0.96
CA LYS A 98 15.69 -8.55 -2.22
C LYS A 98 15.69 -7.03 -2.13
N TYR A 99 15.03 -6.44 -1.12
CA TYR A 99 15.00 -4.98 -1.04
C TYR A 99 16.40 -4.40 -0.75
N LYS A 100 17.23 -5.05 0.09
CA LYS A 100 18.61 -4.60 0.34
C LYS A 100 19.46 -4.61 -0.93
N PHE A 101 19.26 -5.60 -1.78
CA PHE A 101 19.93 -5.67 -3.07
C PHE A 101 19.55 -4.50 -3.98
N PHE A 102 18.27 -4.11 -4.06
CA PHE A 102 17.83 -2.94 -4.81
C PHE A 102 18.38 -1.63 -4.23
N GLU A 103 18.32 -1.48 -2.90
CA GLU A 103 18.89 -0.30 -2.21
C GLU A 103 20.40 -0.15 -2.46
N ASN A 104 21.15 -1.25 -2.39
CA ASN A 104 22.60 -1.24 -2.65
C ASN A 104 22.94 -1.00 -4.12
N LYS A 105 22.14 -1.50 -5.07
CA LYS A 105 22.28 -1.20 -6.51
C LYS A 105 22.10 0.29 -6.80
N GLY A 106 21.10 0.92 -6.17
CA GLY A 106 20.87 2.36 -6.27
C GLY A 106 22.05 3.21 -5.77
N LEU A 107 22.73 2.75 -4.71
CA LEU A 107 23.92 3.42 -4.16
C LEU A 107 25.18 3.29 -5.05
N ILE A 108 25.35 2.17 -5.76
CA ILE A 108 26.52 1.91 -6.63
C ILE A 108 26.36 2.56 -8.01
N SER A 109 25.13 2.84 -8.46
CA SER A 109 24.85 3.59 -9.70
C SER A 109 25.10 5.11 -9.57
N THR A 110 26.04 5.50 -8.72
CA THR A 110 26.50 6.88 -8.49
C THR A 110 27.53 7.37 -9.52
N SER A 111 27.87 6.57 -10.55
CA SER A 111 28.90 6.92 -11.54
C SER A 111 28.42 7.73 -12.77
N ARG A 112 27.17 8.23 -12.81
CA ARG A 112 26.75 9.27 -13.78
C ARG A 112 25.36 9.84 -13.45
N THR A 113 25.30 10.98 -12.77
CA THR A 113 24.26 12.04 -12.86
C THR A 113 22.81 11.60 -13.17
N LEU A 114 22.26 10.58 -12.49
CA LEU A 114 20.86 10.19 -12.63
C LEU A 114 20.24 10.09 -11.23
N SER A 115 19.39 11.04 -10.85
CA SER A 115 18.66 10.96 -9.57
C SER A 115 17.62 9.83 -9.62
N TYR A 116 17.26 9.27 -8.46
CA TYR A 116 16.21 8.25 -8.31
C TYR A 116 14.90 8.67 -8.99
N VAL A 117 14.55 9.96 -8.88
CA VAL A 117 13.40 10.54 -9.57
C VAL A 117 13.56 10.46 -11.09
N THR A 118 14.73 10.76 -11.66
CA THR A 118 14.99 10.67 -13.12
C THR A 118 14.94 9.22 -13.63
N ALA A 119 15.45 8.25 -12.85
CA ALA A 119 15.38 6.82 -13.18
C ALA A 119 13.93 6.29 -13.13
N SER A 120 13.11 6.80 -12.21
CA SER A 120 11.69 6.44 -12.07
C SER A 120 10.82 6.91 -13.24
N PHE A 121 11.27 7.82 -14.11
CA PHE A 121 10.54 8.17 -15.35
C PHE A 121 10.70 7.11 -16.46
N LEU A 122 11.64 6.16 -16.31
CA LEU A 122 11.79 5.02 -17.22
C LEU A 122 10.69 3.99 -16.90
N ASN A 123 9.97 3.55 -17.94
CA ASN A 123 8.70 2.79 -17.88
C ASN A 123 8.55 1.79 -16.70
N ASP A 124 7.49 1.98 -15.89
CA ASP A 124 7.23 1.27 -14.61
C ASP A 124 7.05 -0.27 -14.76
N THR A 125 6.62 -0.77 -15.94
CA THR A 125 6.38 -2.22 -16.14
C THR A 125 7.67 -3.06 -16.28
N PHE A 126 8.82 -2.42 -16.54
CA PHE A 126 10.12 -3.11 -16.67
C PHE A 126 11.05 -2.88 -15.47
N LEU A 127 10.58 -2.19 -14.43
CA LEU A 127 11.32 -1.99 -13.18
C LEU A 127 10.97 -3.08 -12.16
N ASP A 128 11.99 -3.53 -11.45
CA ASP A 128 11.85 -4.47 -10.33
C ASP A 128 10.96 -3.86 -9.24
N TYR A 129 10.13 -4.70 -8.59
CA TYR A 129 9.32 -4.23 -7.46
C TYR A 129 10.20 -3.96 -6.23
N GLU A 130 10.34 -2.69 -5.84
CA GLU A 130 11.20 -2.29 -4.72
C GLU A 130 10.50 -2.25 -3.35
N GLY A 131 9.17 -2.37 -3.34
CA GLY A 131 8.33 -2.30 -2.14
C GLY A 131 8.21 -0.88 -1.58
N ASP A 132 7.02 -0.54 -1.10
CA ASP A 132 6.79 0.74 -0.44
C ASP A 132 7.46 0.79 0.94
N GLY A 133 7.81 2.00 1.40
CA GLY A 133 8.50 2.19 2.66
C GLY A 133 7.73 1.63 3.86
N TYR A 134 6.41 1.81 3.89
CA TYR A 134 5.56 1.26 4.94
C TYR A 134 5.54 -0.27 4.91
N GLU A 135 5.62 -0.92 3.75
CA GLU A 135 5.68 -2.39 3.63
C GLU A 135 6.97 -2.92 4.25
N LYS A 136 8.10 -2.26 3.99
CA LYS A 136 9.41 -2.64 4.57
C LYS A 136 9.39 -2.53 6.10
N VAL A 137 8.80 -1.46 6.63
CA VAL A 137 8.63 -1.27 8.08
C VAL A 137 7.69 -2.33 8.67
N MET A 138 6.52 -2.54 8.05
CA MET A 138 5.54 -3.55 8.47
C MET A 138 6.12 -4.96 8.49
N MET A 139 6.97 -5.29 7.53
CA MET A 139 7.65 -6.58 7.46
C MET A 139 8.51 -6.82 8.71
N HIS A 140 9.33 -5.84 9.12
CA HIS A 140 10.12 -5.97 10.36
C HIS A 140 9.24 -6.07 11.60
N ASN A 141 8.14 -5.33 11.67
CA ASN A 141 7.17 -5.45 12.78
C ASN A 141 6.52 -6.84 12.83
N TYR A 142 6.16 -7.41 11.68
CA TYR A 142 5.60 -8.76 11.60
C TYR A 142 6.61 -9.80 12.03
N LYS A 143 7.89 -9.65 11.64
CA LYS A 143 8.97 -10.52 12.16
C LYS A 143 9.15 -10.39 13.67
N ALA A 144 9.07 -9.17 14.23
CA ALA A 144 9.15 -8.98 15.68
C ALA A 144 8.00 -9.70 16.40
N ILE A 145 6.77 -9.58 15.90
CA ILE A 145 5.61 -10.31 16.43
C ILE A 145 5.79 -11.82 16.26
N ASN A 146 6.25 -12.29 15.10
CA ASN A 146 6.55 -13.71 14.88
C ASN A 146 7.53 -14.23 15.93
N TYR A 147 8.58 -13.47 16.25
CA TYR A 147 9.55 -13.86 17.26
C TYR A 147 8.95 -13.85 18.68
N LEU A 148 8.06 -12.92 19.01
CA LEU A 148 7.26 -13.00 20.25
C LEU A 148 6.39 -14.25 20.27
N MET A 149 5.71 -14.59 19.18
CA MET A 149 4.91 -15.82 19.09
C MET A 149 5.75 -17.10 19.17
N LEU A 150 7.02 -17.03 18.77
CA LEU A 150 8.00 -18.11 18.89
C LEU A 150 8.76 -18.08 20.23
N ASN A 151 8.37 -17.23 21.18
CA ASN A 151 8.98 -17.10 22.51
C ASN A 151 10.49 -16.74 22.46
N ASP A 152 10.88 -15.95 21.45
CA ASP A 152 12.25 -15.49 21.17
C ASP A 152 12.34 -13.96 21.23
N LYS A 153 12.31 -13.40 22.44
CA LYS A 153 12.34 -11.94 22.66
C LYS A 153 13.64 -11.28 22.19
N GLU A 154 14.75 -12.02 22.12
CA GLU A 154 16.04 -11.49 21.67
C GLU A 154 16.01 -11.21 20.17
N LYS A 155 15.48 -12.14 19.37
CA LYS A 155 15.28 -11.88 17.94
C LYS A 155 14.18 -10.84 17.70
N ALA A 156 13.14 -10.81 18.54
CA ALA A 156 12.15 -9.73 18.49
C ALA A 156 12.82 -8.37 18.71
N ARG A 157 13.75 -8.26 19.67
CA ARG A 157 14.54 -7.05 19.96
C ARG A 157 15.36 -6.60 18.75
N VAL A 158 15.99 -7.53 18.04
CA VAL A 158 16.71 -7.21 16.79
C VAL A 158 15.78 -6.62 15.74
N GLU A 159 14.58 -7.19 15.56
CA GLU A 159 13.67 -6.74 14.51
C GLU A 159 12.99 -5.41 14.81
N ILE A 160 12.72 -5.06 16.08
CA ILE A 160 12.22 -3.71 16.39
C ILE A 160 13.28 -2.63 16.10
N MET A 161 14.58 -2.96 16.28
CA MET A 161 15.67 -2.05 15.93
C MET A 161 15.80 -1.89 14.41
N ASN A 162 15.64 -2.99 13.66
CA ASN A 162 15.59 -2.93 12.20
C ASN A 162 14.38 -2.14 11.71
N SER A 163 13.21 -2.34 12.33
CA SER A 163 11.97 -1.61 12.04
C SER A 163 12.16 -0.11 12.25
N TYR A 164 12.67 0.29 13.42
CA TYR A 164 12.95 1.69 13.73
C TYR A 164 13.93 2.32 12.75
N LYS A 165 15.07 1.64 12.49
CA LYS A 165 16.06 2.10 11.52
C LYS A 165 15.43 2.27 10.13
N LYS A 166 14.68 1.28 9.66
CA LYS A 166 14.04 1.33 8.34
C LYS A 166 13.00 2.45 8.28
N GLN A 167 12.25 2.68 9.35
CA GLN A 167 11.28 3.78 9.42
C GLN A 167 11.96 5.14 9.25
N MET A 168 13.11 5.36 9.90
CA MET A 168 13.88 6.60 9.75
C MET A 168 14.48 6.75 8.35
N GLU A 169 15.00 5.68 7.77
CA GLU A 169 15.54 5.68 6.40
C GLU A 169 14.47 5.99 5.36
N GLU A 170 13.32 5.31 5.42
CA GLU A 170 12.24 5.51 4.45
C GLU A 170 11.58 6.89 4.60
N LYS A 171 11.51 7.42 5.82
CA LYS A 171 11.09 8.81 6.05
C LYS A 171 11.99 9.78 5.29
N GLN A 172 13.30 9.69 5.49
CA GLN A 172 14.26 10.58 4.85
C GLN A 172 14.21 10.46 3.33
N LYS A 173 14.17 9.23 2.80
CA LYS A 173 14.07 8.98 1.35
C LYS A 173 12.80 9.60 0.77
N PHE A 174 11.67 9.44 1.45
CA PHE A 174 10.42 9.98 0.94
C PHE A 174 10.39 11.51 0.97
N GLU A 175 10.87 12.14 2.05
CA GLU A 175 10.98 13.60 2.10
C GLU A 175 11.83 14.15 0.95
N GLN A 176 12.93 13.46 0.62
CA GLN A 176 13.77 13.77 -0.54
C GLN A 176 13.01 13.55 -1.87
N GLU A 177 12.32 12.41 -2.02
CA GLU A 177 11.51 12.07 -3.19
C GLU A 177 10.48 13.18 -3.49
N ILE A 178 9.72 13.60 -2.48
CA ILE A 178 8.71 14.67 -2.63
C ILE A 178 9.36 16.02 -2.92
N ALA A 179 10.48 16.35 -2.29
CA ALA A 179 11.20 17.59 -2.57
C ALA A 179 11.70 17.62 -4.02
N GLU A 180 12.15 16.50 -4.57
CA GLU A 180 12.56 16.37 -5.97
C GLU A 180 11.36 16.50 -6.93
N TYR A 181 10.23 15.85 -6.65
CA TYR A 181 9.01 16.03 -7.46
C TYR A 181 8.55 17.49 -7.47
N LYS A 182 8.60 18.18 -6.32
CA LYS A 182 8.26 19.60 -6.24
C LYS A 182 9.20 20.46 -7.10
N LYS A 183 10.51 20.19 -7.08
CA LYS A 183 11.48 20.90 -7.93
C LYS A 183 11.21 20.67 -9.41
N GLU A 184 10.94 19.42 -9.81
CA GLU A 184 10.71 19.08 -11.21
C GLU A 184 9.38 19.67 -11.72
N ASP A 185 8.32 19.67 -10.90
CA ASP A 185 7.05 20.30 -11.24
C ASP A 185 7.21 21.82 -11.49
N VAL A 186 8.05 22.50 -10.69
CA VAL A 186 8.37 23.92 -10.90
C VAL A 186 9.13 24.15 -12.20
N LYS A 187 10.15 23.33 -12.52
CA LYS A 187 10.90 23.46 -13.78
C LYS A 187 9.98 23.27 -14.99
N GLN A 188 9.15 22.25 -14.95
CA GLN A 188 8.21 21.95 -16.03
C GLN A 188 7.19 23.08 -16.20
N ALA A 189 6.67 23.62 -15.09
CA ALA A 189 5.81 24.81 -15.14
C ALA A 189 6.50 26.07 -15.72
N GLN A 190 7.83 26.21 -15.56
CA GLN A 190 8.61 27.29 -16.18
C GLN A 190 8.86 27.06 -17.68
N GLU A 191 9.17 25.83 -18.10
CA GLU A 191 9.30 25.48 -19.52
C GLU A 191 7.97 25.67 -20.26
N GLU A 192 6.86 25.30 -19.63
CA GLU A 192 5.51 25.47 -20.18
C GLU A 192 5.09 26.94 -20.31
N GLN A 193 5.62 27.85 -19.49
CA GLN A 193 5.37 29.29 -19.67
C GLN A 193 5.87 29.81 -21.03
N LYS A 194 6.85 29.13 -21.62
CA LYS A 194 7.36 29.45 -22.96
C LYS A 194 6.41 28.98 -24.08
N LEU A 195 5.41 28.13 -23.79
CA LEU A 195 4.41 27.60 -24.75
C LEU A 195 2.98 27.62 -24.15
N PRO A 196 2.21 28.72 -24.27
CA PRO A 196 0.95 28.93 -23.54
C PRO A 196 -0.16 27.88 -23.82
N LEU A 197 -0.22 27.32 -25.03
CA LEU A 197 -1.18 26.27 -25.38
C LEU A 197 -0.87 24.92 -24.72
N ARG A 198 0.41 24.62 -24.41
CA ARG A 198 0.81 23.41 -23.67
C ARG A 198 0.45 23.52 -22.18
N LYS A 199 0.69 24.69 -21.58
CA LYS A 199 0.35 25.00 -20.17
C LYS A 199 -1.11 24.72 -19.81
N GLN A 200 -2.06 25.19 -20.62
CA GLN A 200 -3.50 25.04 -20.34
C GLN A 200 -3.95 23.57 -20.36
N ARG A 201 -3.36 22.73 -21.21
CA ARG A 201 -3.76 21.32 -21.41
C ARG A 201 -3.12 20.37 -20.40
N TYR A 202 -1.88 20.65 -19.99
CA TYR A 202 -1.24 19.98 -18.85
C TYR A 202 -2.03 20.17 -17.56
N GLN A 203 -2.34 21.43 -17.24
CA GLN A 203 -3.15 21.77 -16.07
C GLN A 203 -4.51 21.06 -16.08
N LYS A 204 -5.19 21.01 -17.23
CA LYS A 204 -6.46 20.29 -17.38
C LYS A 204 -6.33 18.79 -17.10
N SER A 205 -5.24 18.15 -17.58
CA SER A 205 -4.98 16.73 -17.34
C SER A 205 -4.69 16.45 -15.85
N ARG A 206 -3.88 17.30 -15.20
CA ARG A 206 -3.60 17.20 -13.76
C ARG A 206 -4.88 17.30 -12.93
N VAL A 207 -5.68 18.34 -13.17
CA VAL A 207 -6.94 18.57 -12.46
C VAL A 207 -7.89 17.38 -12.69
N SER A 208 -8.01 16.91 -13.93
CA SER A 208 -8.89 15.77 -14.23
C SER A 208 -8.47 14.48 -13.53
N ILE A 209 -7.17 14.20 -13.39
CA ILE A 209 -6.69 13.00 -12.69
C ILE A 209 -6.92 13.17 -11.19
N TYR A 210 -6.54 14.31 -10.63
CA TYR A 210 -6.68 14.58 -9.20
C TYR A 210 -8.15 14.55 -8.75
N GLU A 211 -9.06 15.15 -9.50
CA GLU A 211 -10.51 15.13 -9.17
C GLU A 211 -11.09 13.70 -9.16
N LYS A 212 -10.58 12.80 -10.00
CA LYS A 212 -11.00 11.38 -9.95
C LYS A 212 -10.49 10.65 -8.71
N LEU A 213 -9.34 11.06 -8.17
CA LEU A 213 -8.71 10.46 -6.99
C LEU A 213 -9.12 11.14 -5.69
N LYS A 214 -9.69 12.34 -5.75
CA LYS A 214 -10.13 13.10 -4.59
C LYS A 214 -11.04 12.31 -3.65
N PRO A 215 -12.07 11.55 -4.11
CA PRO A 215 -12.89 10.74 -3.21
C PRO A 215 -12.10 9.68 -2.44
N LEU A 216 -11.05 9.11 -3.05
CA LEU A 216 -10.15 8.17 -2.39
C LEU A 216 -9.40 8.87 -1.24
N PHE A 217 -8.84 10.04 -1.51
CA PHE A 217 -8.06 10.81 -0.52
C PHE A 217 -8.91 11.38 0.62
N GLU A 218 -10.18 11.70 0.36
CA GLU A 218 -11.12 12.18 1.37
C GLU A 218 -11.76 11.03 2.17
N GLY A 219 -11.65 9.79 1.69
CA GLY A 219 -12.22 8.60 2.34
C GLY A 219 -11.42 8.08 3.53
N VAL A 220 -10.19 8.55 3.74
CA VAL A 220 -9.28 8.08 4.81
C VAL A 220 -8.90 9.21 5.76
N SER A 221 -8.44 8.86 6.97
CA SER A 221 -7.91 9.85 7.92
C SER A 221 -6.61 10.47 7.40
N SER A 222 -6.46 11.79 7.52
CA SER A 222 -5.21 12.49 7.24
C SER A 222 -4.17 12.39 8.36
N GLU A 223 -4.54 11.84 9.51
CA GLU A 223 -3.67 11.79 10.70
C GLU A 223 -2.62 10.68 10.61
N HIS A 224 -2.90 9.62 9.85
CA HIS A 224 -1.99 8.51 9.66
C HIS A 224 -1.05 8.76 8.48
N MET A 225 0.15 9.23 8.81
CA MET A 225 1.16 9.62 7.84
C MET A 225 1.98 8.43 7.33
N PRO A 226 2.51 8.49 6.09
CA PRO A 226 3.21 7.36 5.45
C PRO A 226 4.43 6.78 6.20
N TYR A 227 5.10 7.55 7.06
CA TYR A 227 6.38 7.13 7.69
C TYR A 227 6.27 6.77 9.16
N GLN A 228 5.12 6.94 9.79
CA GLN A 228 5.04 6.92 11.25
C GLN A 228 3.83 6.10 11.66
N ASN A 229 4.10 4.85 11.98
CA ASN A 229 3.09 3.87 12.29
C ASN A 229 3.02 3.66 13.81
N PRO A 230 1.95 4.07 14.51
CA PRO A 230 1.84 3.87 15.96
C PRO A 230 1.93 2.38 16.34
N PHE A 231 1.52 1.47 15.45
CA PHE A 231 1.70 0.04 15.62
C PHE A 231 3.18 -0.37 15.73
N ALA A 232 4.08 0.22 14.94
CA ALA A 232 5.51 -0.11 15.01
C ALA A 232 6.10 0.24 16.38
N TYR A 233 5.77 1.43 16.89
CA TYR A 233 6.18 1.87 18.22
C TYR A 233 5.52 1.07 19.34
N TYR A 234 4.26 0.68 19.18
CA TYR A 234 3.57 -0.18 20.13
C TYR A 234 4.23 -1.57 20.25
N VAL A 235 4.56 -2.20 19.12
CA VAL A 235 5.29 -3.48 19.08
C VAL A 235 6.68 -3.32 19.71
N SER A 236 7.39 -2.24 19.37
CA SER A 236 8.68 -1.91 19.97
C SER A 236 8.60 -1.81 21.50
N ALA A 237 7.62 -1.07 22.01
CA ALA A 237 7.42 -0.90 23.44
C ALA A 237 7.09 -2.22 24.16
N LEU A 238 6.30 -3.11 23.54
CA LEU A 238 6.05 -4.45 24.08
C LEU A 238 7.33 -5.29 24.16
N VAL A 239 8.17 -5.25 23.12
CA VAL A 239 9.44 -5.99 23.12
C VAL A 239 10.40 -5.45 24.18
N PHE A 240 10.49 -4.13 24.36
CA PHE A 240 11.26 -3.54 25.46
C PHE A 240 10.73 -3.96 26.84
N GLU A 241 9.40 -3.99 27.00
CA GLU A 241 8.78 -4.53 28.21
C GLU A 241 9.20 -5.99 28.46
N GLU A 242 9.20 -6.86 27.45
CA GLU A 242 9.62 -8.26 27.58
C GLU A 242 11.08 -8.41 28.06
N ASN A 243 11.91 -7.41 27.75
CA ASN A 243 13.29 -7.32 28.19
C ASN A 243 13.46 -6.58 29.53
N GLY A 244 12.40 -5.95 30.06
CA GLY A 244 12.45 -5.14 31.29
C GLY A 244 13.08 -3.76 31.10
N GLU A 245 13.18 -3.31 29.86
CA GLU A 245 13.70 -2.00 29.45
C GLU A 245 12.55 -0.97 29.53
N TRP A 246 12.14 -0.62 30.76
CA TRP A 246 10.92 0.18 30.99
C TRP A 246 11.01 1.62 30.46
N ASP A 247 12.18 2.24 30.53
CA ASP A 247 12.41 3.59 30.01
C ASP A 247 12.24 3.63 28.50
N ASP A 248 12.82 2.65 27.79
CA ASP A 248 12.68 2.51 26.33
C ASP A 248 11.24 2.18 25.93
N ALA A 249 10.57 1.29 26.69
CA ALA A 249 9.15 1.00 26.49
C ALA A 249 8.28 2.26 26.64
N TYR A 250 8.56 3.08 27.67
CA TYR A 250 7.89 4.37 27.86
C TYR A 250 8.14 5.34 26.70
N ILE A 251 9.39 5.47 26.25
CA ILE A 251 9.76 6.35 25.14
C ILE A 251 8.98 5.98 23.87
N ASP A 252 8.93 4.69 23.53
CA ASP A 252 8.29 4.26 22.30
C ASP A 252 6.76 4.30 22.38
N ILE A 253 6.14 3.92 23.50
CA ILE A 253 4.68 4.08 23.62
C ILE A 253 4.26 5.56 23.62
N LYS A 254 5.11 6.46 24.13
CA LYS A 254 4.88 7.90 24.05
C LYS A 254 4.91 8.38 22.60
N LYS A 255 5.84 7.90 21.77
CA LYS A 255 5.82 8.18 20.33
C LYS A 255 4.53 7.65 19.68
N ALA A 256 4.09 6.45 20.03
CA ALA A 256 2.80 5.92 19.54
C ALA A 256 1.64 6.84 19.91
N TYR A 257 1.62 7.37 21.13
CA TYR A 257 0.62 8.33 21.61
C TYR A 257 0.67 9.66 20.87
N ASP A 258 1.87 10.18 20.59
CA ASP A 258 2.06 11.44 19.86
C ASP A 258 1.51 11.36 18.42
N PHE A 259 1.54 10.17 17.80
CA PHE A 259 0.95 9.94 16.48
C PHE A 259 -0.54 9.61 16.51
N TYR A 260 -1.00 8.91 17.55
CA TYR A 260 -2.40 8.52 17.63
C TYR A 260 -2.90 8.54 19.08
N SER A 261 -3.29 9.73 19.51
CA SER A 261 -3.60 10.01 20.92
C SER A 261 -4.97 9.49 21.37
N ASP A 262 -5.84 9.11 20.44
CA ASP A 262 -7.21 8.68 20.72
C ASP A 262 -7.31 7.22 21.16
N SER A 263 -6.28 6.41 20.90
CA SER A 263 -6.28 4.98 21.24
C SER A 263 -6.18 4.73 22.74
N ASP A 264 -7.22 4.12 23.32
CA ASP A 264 -7.28 3.85 24.75
C ASP A 264 -6.20 2.85 25.20
N ILE A 265 -5.87 1.84 24.39
CA ILE A 265 -4.80 0.91 24.72
C ILE A 265 -3.43 1.60 24.79
N ILE A 266 -3.17 2.59 23.92
CA ILE A 266 -1.94 3.38 23.96
C ILE A 266 -1.89 4.21 25.25
N LYS A 267 -2.99 4.88 25.62
CA LYS A 267 -3.07 5.64 26.89
C LYS A 267 -2.82 4.74 28.11
N GLN A 268 -3.43 3.56 28.13
CA GLN A 268 -3.26 2.56 29.19
C GLN A 268 -1.79 2.13 29.33
N LYS A 269 -1.17 1.76 28.20
CA LYS A 269 0.24 1.34 28.16
C LYS A 269 1.19 2.49 28.53
N LEU A 270 0.93 3.70 28.07
CA LEU A 270 1.71 4.89 28.43
C LEU A 270 1.67 5.16 29.93
N LEU A 271 0.50 5.08 30.56
CA LEU A 271 0.36 5.23 32.00
C LEU A 271 1.08 4.12 32.77
N TYR A 272 0.93 2.86 32.32
CA TYR A 272 1.59 1.71 32.93
C TYR A 272 3.13 1.79 32.81
N TYR A 273 3.68 2.11 31.64
CA TYR A 273 5.13 2.23 31.46
C TYR A 273 5.70 3.46 32.18
N ALA A 274 4.97 4.58 32.24
CA ALA A 274 5.38 5.72 33.07
C ALA A 274 5.48 5.33 34.56
N LYS A 275 4.52 4.55 35.07
CA LYS A 275 4.56 4.00 36.44
C LYS A 275 5.75 3.06 36.64
N LYS A 276 6.07 2.20 35.66
CA LYS A 276 7.17 1.24 35.74
C LYS A 276 8.56 1.89 35.64
N ALA A 277 8.71 2.86 34.77
CA ALA A 277 9.96 3.59 34.54
C ALA A 277 10.28 4.55 35.70
N TYR A 278 9.30 5.35 36.13
CA TYR A 278 9.56 6.52 37.01
C TYR A 278 8.83 6.47 38.35
N GLY A 279 7.92 5.52 38.54
CA GLY A 279 7.10 5.40 39.77
C GLY A 279 5.86 6.31 39.78
N GLU A 280 4.93 6.01 40.67
CA GLU A 280 3.64 6.72 40.75
C GLU A 280 3.76 8.18 41.20
N SER A 281 4.80 8.55 41.93
CA SER A 281 5.01 9.93 42.38
C SER A 281 5.66 10.83 41.31
N SER A 282 6.05 10.27 40.17
CA SER A 282 6.68 11.02 39.07
C SER A 282 5.71 12.01 38.42
N SER A 283 6.25 13.09 37.86
CA SER A 283 5.44 14.09 37.17
C SER A 283 4.86 13.55 35.86
N GLU A 284 5.57 12.63 35.21
CA GLU A 284 5.17 11.88 34.03
C GLU A 284 3.92 11.05 34.31
N TYR A 285 3.94 10.19 35.35
CA TYR A 285 2.77 9.38 35.71
C TYR A 285 1.59 10.25 36.15
N GLN A 286 1.80 11.19 37.08
CA GLN A 286 0.72 12.03 37.60
C GLN A 286 0.10 12.91 36.51
N GLY A 287 0.93 13.41 35.59
CA GLY A 287 0.48 14.18 34.43
C GLY A 287 -0.47 13.37 33.54
N TYR A 288 -0.08 12.15 33.17
CA TYR A 288 -0.94 11.28 32.35
C TYR A 288 -2.16 10.74 33.10
N ALA A 289 -2.02 10.35 34.36
CA ALA A 289 -3.14 9.89 35.19
C ALA A 289 -4.25 10.94 35.26
N LYS A 290 -3.86 12.20 35.50
CA LYS A 290 -4.77 13.34 35.50
C LYS A 290 -5.33 13.63 34.10
N LYS A 291 -4.47 13.65 33.07
CA LYS A 291 -4.88 13.93 31.67
C LYS A 291 -5.90 12.92 31.16
N PHE A 292 -5.73 11.66 31.49
CA PHE A 292 -6.58 10.57 31.01
C PHE A 292 -7.73 10.24 31.97
N ALA A 293 -7.77 10.86 33.16
CA ALA A 293 -8.69 10.51 34.24
C ALA A 293 -8.70 9.00 34.53
N MET A 294 -7.51 8.39 34.57
CA MET A 294 -7.32 6.94 34.66
C MET A 294 -6.24 6.57 35.69
N SER A 295 -6.39 5.40 36.33
CA SER A 295 -5.34 4.75 37.13
C SER A 295 -4.77 3.53 36.40
N SER A 296 -3.49 3.23 36.60
CA SER A 296 -2.87 2.02 36.03
C SER A 296 -3.27 0.77 36.82
N ASN A 297 -4.15 -0.04 36.26
CA ASN A 297 -4.59 -1.32 36.83
C ASN A 297 -3.97 -2.56 36.13
N MET A 298 -3.03 -2.33 35.21
CA MET A 298 -2.33 -3.39 34.48
C MET A 298 -1.31 -4.11 35.39
N SER A 299 -1.30 -5.45 35.33
CA SER A 299 -0.34 -6.32 36.03
C SER A 299 0.86 -6.64 35.13
N ASP A 300 1.86 -7.34 35.66
CA ASP A 300 3.08 -7.73 34.91
C ASP A 300 2.89 -8.98 34.04
N LYS A 301 1.77 -9.68 34.18
CA LYS A 301 1.40 -10.87 33.40
C LYS A 301 0.07 -10.63 32.71
N ARG A 302 0.10 -10.43 31.39
CA ARG A 302 -1.08 -10.06 30.61
C ARG A 302 -1.22 -10.86 29.34
N ALA A 303 -2.43 -10.85 28.81
CA ALA A 303 -2.68 -11.24 27.43
C ALA A 303 -2.59 -9.99 26.55
N GLU A 304 -1.77 -10.05 25.51
CA GLU A 304 -1.63 -9.02 24.47
C GLU A 304 -2.19 -9.60 23.17
N ILE A 305 -3.23 -8.98 22.61
CA ILE A 305 -3.87 -9.48 21.39
C ILE A 305 -3.80 -8.45 20.29
N PHE A 306 -3.18 -8.82 19.18
CA PHE A 306 -3.23 -8.08 17.93
C PHE A 306 -4.43 -8.53 17.10
N ILE A 307 -5.19 -7.58 16.57
CA ILE A 307 -6.40 -7.85 15.81
C ILE A 307 -6.23 -7.20 14.44
N ASN A 308 -6.12 -8.04 13.42
CA ASN A 308 -6.05 -7.64 12.02
C ASN A 308 -7.48 -7.57 11.48
N LEU A 309 -7.91 -6.40 11.02
CA LEU A 309 -9.24 -6.20 10.45
C LEU A 309 -9.17 -6.15 8.93
N ALA A 310 -10.02 -6.94 8.28
CA ALA A 310 -10.18 -7.03 6.83
C ALA A 310 -8.83 -7.19 6.10
N SER A 311 -8.79 -6.87 4.81
CA SER A 311 -7.55 -6.78 4.05
C SER A 311 -7.44 -5.36 3.49
N SER A 312 -6.21 -4.85 3.44
CA SER A 312 -5.87 -3.56 2.84
C SER A 312 -6.29 -3.53 1.36
N PRO A 313 -6.64 -2.36 0.79
CA PRO A 313 -7.11 -2.26 -0.58
C PRO A 313 -6.04 -2.74 -1.56
N LYS A 314 -6.47 -3.52 -2.53
CA LYS A 314 -5.60 -3.86 -3.66
C LYS A 314 -5.38 -2.63 -4.53
N LYS A 315 -4.15 -2.48 -5.00
CA LYS A 315 -3.79 -1.49 -6.01
C LYS A 315 -4.38 -1.95 -7.35
N GLU A 316 -5.19 -1.10 -7.96
CA GLU A 316 -5.84 -1.33 -9.24
C GLU A 316 -5.35 -0.32 -10.28
N GLN A 317 -5.81 -0.48 -11.53
CA GLN A 317 -5.56 0.49 -12.58
C GLN A 317 -6.87 1.12 -13.07
N MET A 318 -6.83 2.43 -13.28
CA MET A 318 -7.90 3.18 -13.93
C MET A 318 -7.37 3.83 -15.21
N LYS A 319 -8.24 3.98 -16.22
CA LYS A 319 -7.88 4.74 -17.43
C LYS A 319 -8.11 6.23 -17.21
N VAL A 320 -7.08 7.04 -17.44
CA VAL A 320 -7.16 8.50 -17.35
C VAL A 320 -6.85 9.16 -18.70
N PRO A 321 -7.63 10.19 -19.09
CA PRO A 321 -7.33 10.95 -20.29
C PRO A 321 -6.18 11.94 -20.01
N ILE A 322 -5.17 11.92 -20.87
CA ILE A 322 -4.09 12.90 -20.95
C ILE A 322 -4.26 13.68 -22.25
N TYR A 323 -4.32 15.00 -22.15
CA TYR A 323 -4.49 15.91 -23.28
C TYR A 323 -3.14 16.47 -23.72
N ILE A 324 -2.66 16.09 -24.91
CA ILE A 324 -1.41 16.59 -25.51
C ILE A 324 -1.68 17.05 -26.93
N GLY A 325 -1.37 18.31 -27.24
CA GLY A 325 -1.82 18.91 -28.50
C GLY A 325 -3.34 18.76 -28.61
N SER A 326 -3.89 18.63 -29.81
CA SER A 326 -5.33 18.40 -30.05
C SER A 326 -5.77 16.96 -29.77
N ALA A 327 -4.83 16.06 -29.45
CA ALA A 327 -5.10 14.66 -29.21
C ALA A 327 -5.43 14.39 -27.73
N MET A 328 -6.42 13.53 -27.51
CA MET A 328 -6.70 12.93 -26.22
C MET A 328 -6.16 11.50 -26.24
N GLN A 329 -5.32 11.16 -25.28
CA GLN A 329 -4.79 9.81 -25.12
C GLN A 329 -5.19 9.23 -23.77
N PHE A 330 -5.29 7.91 -23.68
CA PHE A 330 -5.55 7.23 -22.41
C PHE A 330 -4.27 6.55 -21.92
N THR A 331 -3.98 6.69 -20.62
CA THR A 331 -2.96 5.89 -19.93
C THR A 331 -3.59 5.14 -18.76
N SER A 332 -3.00 3.99 -18.39
CA SER A 332 -3.31 3.33 -17.11
C SER A 332 -2.65 4.09 -15.97
N PHE A 333 -3.44 4.45 -14.96
CA PHE A 333 -3.01 5.14 -13.75
C PHE A 333 -3.35 4.28 -12.52
N PRO A 334 -2.47 4.19 -11.51
CA PRO A 334 -2.76 3.43 -10.30
C PRO A 334 -3.91 4.04 -9.50
N THR A 335 -4.73 3.20 -8.87
CA THR A 335 -5.79 3.61 -7.95
C THR A 335 -6.03 2.52 -6.91
N PHE A 336 -6.96 2.75 -6.00
CA PHE A 336 -7.32 1.80 -4.94
C PHE A 336 -8.84 1.70 -4.82
N ASN A 337 -9.32 0.52 -4.43
CA ASN A 337 -10.71 0.29 -4.09
C ASN A 337 -10.83 0.08 -2.58
N LEU A 338 -11.32 1.10 -1.87
CA LEU A 338 -11.43 1.08 -0.41
C LEU A 338 -12.75 0.46 0.04
N ASP A 339 -12.65 -0.48 0.99
CA ASP A 339 -13.80 -0.91 1.78
C ASP A 339 -13.85 -0.15 3.12
N LEU A 340 -14.54 1.00 3.10
CA LEU A 340 -14.68 1.89 4.26
C LEU A 340 -15.70 1.38 5.31
N GLN A 341 -16.24 0.17 5.16
CA GLN A 341 -17.31 -0.35 6.03
C GLN A 341 -16.81 -1.04 7.30
N ASN A 342 -15.50 -1.29 7.44
CA ASN A 342 -14.92 -2.06 8.54
C ASN A 342 -14.83 -1.23 9.83
N LYS A 343 -15.91 -1.28 10.63
CA LYS A 343 -16.02 -0.57 11.93
C LYS A 343 -16.26 -1.53 13.09
N GLU A 344 -15.71 -2.73 12.94
CA GLU A 344 -15.80 -3.81 13.92
C GLU A 344 -14.84 -3.53 15.08
N SER A 345 -15.19 -4.05 16.26
CA SER A 345 -14.29 -4.09 17.40
C SER A 345 -14.34 -5.47 18.03
N VAL A 346 -13.31 -5.83 18.77
CA VAL A 346 -13.27 -7.08 19.52
C VAL A 346 -13.40 -6.78 20.99
N ILE A 347 -14.28 -7.50 21.68
CA ILE A 347 -14.32 -7.53 23.14
C ILE A 347 -13.88 -8.92 23.62
N VAL A 348 -13.24 -8.96 24.77
CA VAL A 348 -12.90 -10.22 25.45
C VAL A 348 -13.75 -10.35 26.69
N LYS A 349 -14.35 -11.53 26.87
CA LYS A 349 -15.06 -11.89 28.09
C LYS A 349 -14.38 -13.04 28.82
N ASP A 350 -14.45 -12.99 30.15
CA ASP A 350 -14.06 -14.08 31.02
C ASP A 350 -15.12 -15.20 31.06
N ALA A 351 -14.85 -16.27 31.81
CA ALA A 351 -15.77 -17.40 32.00
C ALA A 351 -17.11 -17.01 32.67
N SER A 352 -17.13 -15.91 33.42
CA SER A 352 -18.31 -15.36 34.09
C SER A 352 -19.14 -14.45 33.18
N GLY A 353 -18.67 -14.16 31.96
CA GLY A 353 -19.31 -13.30 30.98
C GLY A 353 -19.01 -11.81 31.13
N ASN A 354 -18.11 -11.42 32.05
CA ASN A 354 -17.70 -10.04 32.24
C ASN A 354 -16.77 -9.59 31.10
N VAL A 355 -16.94 -8.37 30.60
CA VAL A 355 -16.01 -7.80 29.62
C VAL A 355 -14.74 -7.38 30.36
N VAL A 356 -13.61 -8.01 30.00
CA VAL A 356 -12.29 -7.73 30.60
C VAL A 356 -11.42 -6.84 29.73
N ALA A 357 -11.70 -6.77 28.43
CA ALA A 357 -11.03 -5.87 27.49
C ALA A 357 -11.89 -5.55 26.27
N LYS A 358 -11.59 -4.40 25.66
CA LYS A 358 -12.11 -3.95 24.37
C LYS A 358 -10.96 -3.48 23.49
N SER A 359 -11.00 -3.83 22.22
CA SER A 359 -10.00 -3.43 21.24
C SER A 359 -10.03 -1.94 20.96
N SER A 360 -8.86 -1.35 20.81
CA SER A 360 -8.65 0.00 20.28
C SER A 360 -7.77 -0.07 19.04
N ILE A 361 -7.98 0.84 18.10
CA ILE A 361 -7.13 0.95 16.91
C ILE A 361 -5.70 1.33 17.30
N LEU A 362 -4.72 0.70 16.67
CA LEU A 362 -3.32 1.06 16.71
C LEU A 362 -2.88 1.72 15.41
N SER A 363 -3.39 1.26 14.28
CA SER A 363 -3.00 1.79 12.98
C SER A 363 -4.09 1.59 11.93
N ASP A 364 -4.41 2.66 11.21
CA ASP A 364 -5.21 2.65 9.99
C ASP A 364 -4.26 2.46 8.79
N ILE A 365 -4.16 1.23 8.28
CA ILE A 365 -3.24 0.88 7.20
C ILE A 365 -3.74 1.44 5.88
N ASP A 366 -5.06 1.45 5.65
CA ASP A 366 -5.66 2.07 4.47
C ASP A 366 -5.30 3.54 4.37
N ALA A 367 -5.37 4.27 5.49
CA ALA A 367 -4.93 5.66 5.56
C ALA A 367 -3.44 5.82 5.24
N ILE A 368 -2.56 4.95 5.77
CA ILE A 368 -1.13 4.97 5.43
C ILE A 368 -0.92 4.75 3.93
N VAL A 369 -1.55 3.74 3.33
CA VAL A 369 -1.44 3.41 1.90
C VAL A 369 -1.91 4.58 1.04
N VAL A 370 -3.10 5.10 1.32
CA VAL A 370 -3.73 6.16 0.54
C VAL A 370 -3.01 7.50 0.72
N ASN A 371 -2.56 7.85 1.92
CA ASN A 371 -1.79 9.07 2.15
C ASN A 371 -0.40 8.98 1.50
N THR A 372 0.23 7.80 1.49
CA THR A 372 1.49 7.58 0.75
C THR A 372 1.28 7.85 -0.74
N PHE A 373 0.19 7.32 -1.29
CA PHE A 373 -0.17 7.54 -2.68
C PHE A 373 -0.50 9.00 -2.97
N LYS A 374 -1.27 9.66 -2.09
CA LYS A 374 -1.65 11.08 -2.19
C LYS A 374 -0.44 11.99 -2.28
N GLU A 375 0.56 11.78 -1.43
CA GLU A 375 1.79 12.58 -1.45
C GLU A 375 2.59 12.37 -2.75
N ARG A 376 2.66 11.13 -3.26
CA ARG A 376 3.36 10.81 -4.52
C ARG A 376 2.57 11.17 -5.78
N VAL A 377 1.25 11.34 -5.69
CA VAL A 377 0.37 11.45 -6.86
C VAL A 377 0.78 12.58 -7.79
N THR A 378 1.27 13.70 -7.25
CA THR A 378 1.72 14.84 -8.04
C THR A 378 2.91 14.47 -8.93
N GLY A 379 3.89 13.74 -8.37
CA GLY A 379 5.04 13.24 -9.12
C GLY A 379 4.65 12.19 -10.16
N ILE A 380 3.71 11.30 -9.82
CA ILE A 380 3.19 10.28 -10.75
C ILE A 380 2.46 10.94 -11.93
N ILE A 381 1.62 11.95 -11.67
CA ILE A 381 0.93 12.70 -12.72
C ILE A 381 1.94 13.41 -13.62
N LEU A 382 2.92 14.12 -13.04
CA LEU A 382 3.96 14.82 -13.77
C LEU A 382 4.71 13.86 -14.73
N ARG A 383 5.11 12.70 -14.21
CA ARG A 383 5.75 11.62 -14.97
C ARG A 383 4.89 11.14 -16.12
N GLN A 384 3.61 10.87 -15.89
CA GLN A 384 2.73 10.36 -16.93
C GLN A 384 2.54 11.38 -18.05
N VAL A 385 2.43 12.68 -17.74
CA VAL A 385 2.32 13.70 -18.79
C VAL A 385 3.61 13.83 -19.58
N ILE A 386 4.79 13.89 -18.92
CA ILE A 386 6.08 13.94 -19.63
C ILE A 386 6.26 12.73 -20.53
N ASN A 387 5.97 11.52 -20.02
CA ASN A 387 6.14 10.27 -20.77
C ASN A 387 5.25 10.19 -22.00
N VAL A 388 3.99 10.63 -21.91
CA VAL A 388 3.10 10.66 -23.08
C VAL A 388 3.51 11.81 -24.02
N GLY A 389 3.88 12.99 -23.50
CA GLY A 389 4.33 14.14 -24.28
C GLY A 389 5.58 13.88 -25.11
N GLY A 390 6.59 13.24 -24.53
CA GLY A 390 7.82 12.85 -25.23
C GLY A 390 7.56 11.84 -26.36
N LYS A 391 6.70 10.84 -26.13
CA LYS A 391 6.29 9.87 -27.16
C LYS A 391 5.53 10.54 -28.32
N THR A 392 4.75 11.59 -28.04
CA THR A 392 4.01 12.32 -29.09
C THR A 392 4.87 13.26 -29.93
N ALA A 393 5.93 13.88 -29.39
CA ALA A 393 6.82 14.73 -30.18
C ALA A 393 7.58 13.94 -31.27
N ILE A 394 7.92 12.68 -30.98
CA ILE A 394 8.46 11.74 -31.97
C ILE A 394 7.43 11.49 -33.10
N SER A 395 6.15 11.46 -32.76
CA SER A 395 5.05 11.26 -33.73
C SER A 395 4.74 12.50 -34.57
N GLU A 396 4.88 13.71 -34.02
CA GLU A 396 4.71 14.97 -34.78
C GLU A 396 5.79 15.10 -35.88
N GLN A 397 7.04 14.71 -35.59
CA GLN A 397 8.12 14.66 -36.59
C GLN A 397 7.90 13.62 -37.71
N ILE A 398 7.16 12.55 -37.42
CA ILE A 398 6.75 11.56 -38.43
C ILE A 398 5.64 12.14 -39.32
N SER A 399 4.76 12.99 -38.79
CA SER A 399 3.74 13.68 -39.57
C SER A 399 4.29 14.79 -40.47
N GLU A 400 5.36 15.49 -40.05
CA GLU A 400 6.05 16.49 -40.89
C GLU A 400 6.89 15.86 -42.02
N LYS A 401 7.34 14.60 -41.86
CA LYS A 401 8.04 13.85 -42.92
C LYS A 401 7.11 13.06 -43.84
N ALA A 402 5.79 13.11 -43.62
CA ALA A 402 4.82 12.56 -44.53
C ALA A 402 4.55 13.55 -45.67
N ASP A 403 5.53 13.69 -46.58
CA ASP A 403 5.34 14.35 -47.86
C ASP A 403 4.33 13.56 -48.70
N SER A 404 3.04 13.83 -48.50
CA SER A 404 2.01 13.50 -49.49
C SER A 404 0.79 14.33 -49.19
N GLY A 405 0.37 15.16 -50.15
CA GLY A 405 -0.78 16.06 -50.09
C GLY A 405 -2.13 15.35 -50.04
N ASN A 406 -2.28 14.37 -49.15
CA ASN A 406 -3.50 13.61 -48.96
C ASN A 406 -3.90 13.68 -47.48
N VAL A 407 -4.87 14.54 -47.19
CA VAL A 407 -5.45 14.84 -45.86
C VAL A 407 -5.89 13.59 -45.08
N PHE A 408 -6.08 12.46 -45.77
CA PHE A 408 -6.40 11.17 -45.16
C PHE A 408 -5.23 10.53 -44.38
N VAL A 409 -3.98 10.79 -44.76
CA VAL A 409 -2.79 10.19 -44.10
C VAL A 409 -2.50 10.88 -42.76
N SER A 410 -2.69 12.20 -42.67
CA SER A 410 -2.55 12.95 -41.40
C SER A 410 -3.66 12.60 -40.39
N ALA A 411 -4.89 12.35 -40.85
CA ALA A 411 -5.98 11.88 -40.00
C ALA A 411 -5.79 10.43 -39.52
N ALA A 412 -5.25 9.54 -40.36
CA ALA A 412 -4.96 8.15 -40.00
C ALA A 412 -3.82 8.03 -38.98
N VAL A 413 -2.79 8.86 -39.06
CA VAL A 413 -1.71 8.94 -38.06
C VAL A 413 -2.24 9.47 -36.71
N GLY A 414 -3.15 10.45 -36.73
CA GLY A 414 -3.76 10.99 -35.51
C GLY A 414 -4.73 10.04 -34.79
N LEU A 415 -5.54 9.27 -35.55
CA LEU A 415 -6.52 8.34 -34.98
C LEU A 415 -5.90 6.96 -34.64
N GLY A 416 -4.94 6.47 -35.44
CA GLY A 416 -4.28 5.18 -35.20
C GLY A 416 -3.41 5.15 -33.93
N MET A 417 -2.79 6.28 -33.56
CA MET A 417 -1.87 6.37 -32.41
C MET A 417 -2.57 6.45 -31.05
N SER A 418 -3.79 7.01 -31.00
CA SER A 418 -4.63 7.06 -29.78
C SER A 418 -4.89 5.65 -29.21
N VAL A 419 -4.95 4.65 -30.09
CA VAL A 419 -5.20 3.24 -29.75
C VAL A 419 -3.93 2.54 -29.24
N VAL A 420 -2.74 2.87 -29.78
CA VAL A 420 -1.48 2.17 -29.45
C VAL A 420 -1.05 2.38 -27.99
N ASN A 421 -1.12 3.61 -27.47
CA ASN A 421 -0.69 3.88 -26.08
C ASN A 421 -1.64 3.30 -25.02
N ALA A 422 -2.93 3.19 -25.32
CA ALA A 422 -3.92 2.61 -24.42
C ALA A 422 -3.71 1.10 -24.21
N VAL A 423 -3.16 0.41 -25.21
CA VAL A 423 -2.86 -1.04 -25.19
C VAL A 423 -1.51 -1.31 -24.52
N THR A 424 -0.50 -0.43 -24.69
CA THR A 424 0.85 -0.67 -24.15
C THR A 424 1.09 -0.13 -22.73
N SER A 425 0.26 0.78 -22.22
CA SER A 425 0.40 1.31 -20.86
C SER A 425 -0.26 0.38 -19.84
N LYS A 426 0.53 -0.12 -18.88
CA LYS A 426 0.07 -0.85 -17.69
C LYS A 426 0.63 -0.16 -16.45
N ALA A 427 -0.24 0.16 -15.50
CA ALA A 427 0.20 0.67 -14.20
C ALA A 427 0.78 -0.49 -13.37
N ASP A 428 1.78 -0.21 -12.54
CA ASP A 428 2.23 -1.18 -11.55
C ASP A 428 1.15 -1.34 -10.46
N THR A 429 0.49 -2.49 -10.45
CA THR A 429 -0.54 -2.88 -9.47
C THR A 429 0.00 -3.82 -8.39
N ARG A 430 1.33 -4.03 -8.34
CA ARG A 430 1.95 -4.87 -7.29
C ARG A 430 1.87 -4.15 -5.94
N GLY A 431 1.65 -4.96 -4.91
CA GLY A 431 1.49 -4.55 -3.51
C GLY A 431 1.55 -5.75 -2.56
N TRP A 432 1.75 -5.48 -1.28
CA TRP A 432 1.63 -6.48 -0.23
C TRP A 432 0.16 -6.69 0.16
N ASP A 433 -0.49 -7.63 -0.50
CA ASP A 433 -1.94 -7.86 -0.47
C ASP A 433 -2.47 -8.50 0.82
N THR A 434 -1.60 -8.97 1.72
CA THR A 434 -2.02 -9.63 2.98
C THR A 434 -2.03 -8.69 4.17
N LEU A 435 -1.65 -7.41 3.99
CA LEU A 435 -1.79 -6.42 5.04
C LEU A 435 -3.27 -6.25 5.39
N PRO A 436 -3.63 -6.04 6.68
CA PRO A 436 -4.99 -5.70 7.06
C PRO A 436 -5.32 -4.26 6.70
N SER A 437 -6.61 -3.90 6.68
CA SER A 437 -7.02 -2.51 6.49
C SER A 437 -6.76 -1.67 7.75
N ALA A 438 -6.91 -2.30 8.92
CA ALA A 438 -6.58 -1.70 10.20
C ALA A 438 -6.03 -2.75 11.18
N ILE A 439 -5.18 -2.29 12.09
CA ILE A 439 -4.67 -3.10 13.20
C ILE A 439 -5.21 -2.51 14.49
N HIS A 440 -5.91 -3.33 15.24
CA HIS A 440 -6.34 -3.05 16.60
C HIS A 440 -5.50 -3.85 17.59
N ALA A 441 -5.50 -3.42 18.84
CA ALA A 441 -4.99 -4.22 19.95
C ALA A 441 -5.86 -4.11 21.19
N LEU A 442 -5.74 -5.10 22.06
CA LEU A 442 -6.23 -5.07 23.42
C LEU A 442 -5.26 -5.78 24.36
N SER A 443 -5.31 -5.40 25.63
CA SER A 443 -4.54 -6.01 26.71
C SER A 443 -5.44 -6.20 27.93
N PHE A 444 -5.26 -7.31 28.65
CA PHE A 444 -5.92 -7.55 29.93
C PHE A 444 -5.06 -8.42 30.84
N ASN A 445 -5.25 -8.25 32.15
CA ASN A 445 -4.65 -9.11 33.16
C ASN A 445 -5.21 -10.53 32.99
N ARG A 446 -4.31 -11.52 32.85
CA ARG A 446 -4.70 -12.90 32.57
C ARG A 446 -4.45 -13.76 33.80
N ASP A 447 -5.52 -14.37 34.31
CA ASP A 447 -5.43 -15.35 35.38
C ASP A 447 -5.12 -16.73 34.81
N GLU A 448 -4.09 -17.39 35.34
CA GLU A 448 -3.70 -18.73 34.90
C GLU A 448 -4.83 -19.74 35.16
N GLY A 449 -5.19 -20.51 34.13
CA GLY A 449 -6.27 -21.50 34.21
C GLY A 449 -7.68 -20.98 33.90
N GLN A 450 -7.88 -19.66 33.78
CA GLN A 450 -9.16 -19.09 33.35
C GLN A 450 -9.30 -19.12 31.82
N THR A 451 -10.52 -19.39 31.34
CA THR A 451 -10.85 -19.34 29.91
C THR A 451 -11.37 -17.97 29.51
N TYR A 452 -10.95 -17.49 28.35
CA TYR A 452 -11.43 -16.23 27.77
C TYR A 452 -11.98 -16.47 26.38
N THR A 453 -12.98 -15.69 25.97
CA THR A 453 -13.57 -15.74 24.63
C THR A 453 -13.55 -14.36 24.00
N ALA A 454 -13.01 -14.28 22.78
CA ALA A 454 -13.08 -13.07 21.97
C ALA A 454 -14.40 -13.04 21.21
N TYR A 455 -15.01 -11.85 21.11
CA TYR A 455 -16.24 -11.59 20.38
C TYR A 455 -16.01 -10.42 19.43
N VAL A 456 -16.25 -10.64 18.14
CA VAL A 456 -16.34 -9.55 17.16
C VAL A 456 -17.71 -8.90 17.31
N VAL A 457 -17.73 -7.59 17.51
CA VAL A 457 -18.95 -6.81 17.68
C VAL A 457 -19.02 -5.68 16.66
N ASN A 458 -20.23 -5.43 16.15
CA ASN A 458 -20.49 -4.26 15.32
C ASN A 458 -20.58 -2.98 16.17
N LYS A 459 -20.80 -1.84 15.52
CA LYS A 459 -20.95 -0.52 16.17
C LYS A 459 -22.11 -0.44 17.17
N ASN A 460 -23.14 -1.27 16.98
CA ASN A 460 -24.31 -1.33 17.86
C ASN A 460 -24.10 -2.31 19.03
N GLY A 461 -22.93 -2.94 19.13
CA GLY A 461 -22.60 -3.92 20.17
C GLY A 461 -23.15 -5.33 19.91
N SER A 462 -23.76 -5.60 18.76
CA SER A 462 -24.22 -6.94 18.41
C SER A 462 -23.03 -7.85 18.09
N VAL A 463 -23.03 -9.05 18.65
CA VAL A 463 -22.02 -10.08 18.39
C VAL A 463 -22.20 -10.62 16.98
N LEU A 464 -21.11 -10.66 16.23
CA LEU A 464 -21.05 -11.18 14.86
C LEU A 464 -20.38 -12.56 14.81
N ALA A 465 -19.31 -12.74 15.57
CA ALA A 465 -18.56 -13.98 15.69
C ALA A 465 -17.90 -14.09 17.07
N SER A 466 -17.52 -15.31 17.46
CA SER A 466 -16.75 -15.54 18.68
C SER A 466 -15.76 -16.69 18.53
N GLN A 467 -14.69 -16.62 19.32
CA GLN A 467 -13.65 -17.66 19.36
C GLN A 467 -13.06 -17.77 20.78
N PRO A 468 -12.97 -18.98 21.36
CA PRO A 468 -12.20 -19.20 22.57
C PRO A 468 -10.73 -18.85 22.35
N LEU A 469 -10.17 -18.05 23.26
CA LEU A 469 -8.78 -17.67 23.24
C LEU A 469 -7.94 -18.79 23.85
N LYS A 470 -6.88 -19.15 23.15
CA LYS A 470 -5.84 -20.06 23.63
C LYS A 470 -4.56 -19.27 23.75
N PHE A 471 -3.97 -19.33 24.93
CA PHE A 471 -2.69 -18.73 25.18
C PHE A 471 -1.73 -19.82 25.62
N GLU A 472 -0.58 -19.90 24.98
CA GLU A 472 0.49 -20.77 25.45
C GLU A 472 1.24 -20.08 26.59
N ALA A 473 1.72 -20.87 27.56
CA ALA A 473 2.61 -20.35 28.59
C ALA A 473 3.98 -20.08 27.97
N GLY A 474 4.25 -18.82 27.63
CA GLY A 474 5.57 -18.38 27.19
C GLY A 474 6.59 -18.62 28.30
N LYS A 475 7.56 -19.52 28.07
CA LYS A 475 8.60 -19.82 29.07
C LYS A 475 9.56 -18.64 29.27
N ASN A 476 9.71 -17.79 28.25
CA ASN A 476 10.70 -16.71 28.22
C ASN A 476 10.07 -15.31 28.13
N LEU A 477 8.74 -15.23 28.13
CA LEU A 477 7.98 -14.00 27.99
C LEU A 477 7.17 -13.72 29.26
N LYS A 478 7.07 -12.44 29.61
CA LYS A 478 6.21 -11.91 30.67
C LYS A 478 4.75 -11.99 30.26
N ASN A 479 4.45 -11.59 29.02
CA ASN A 479 3.11 -11.59 28.47
C ASN A 479 2.83 -12.84 27.62
N SER A 480 1.55 -13.08 27.40
CA SER A 480 1.07 -14.08 26.43
C SER A 480 0.47 -13.38 25.23
N TYR A 481 0.88 -13.79 24.04
CA TYR A 481 0.51 -13.12 22.80
C TYR A 481 -0.51 -13.94 22.00
N ALA A 482 -1.43 -13.25 21.33
CA ALA A 482 -2.32 -13.85 20.35
C ALA A 482 -2.54 -12.90 19.16
N ILE A 483 -2.86 -13.48 18.00
CA ILE A 483 -3.34 -12.75 16.82
C ILE A 483 -4.75 -13.24 16.50
N LEU A 484 -5.62 -12.30 16.16
CA LEU A 484 -6.94 -12.55 15.60
C LEU A 484 -7.04 -11.86 14.24
N ASP A 485 -7.22 -12.64 13.18
CA ASP A 485 -7.58 -12.12 11.87
C ASP A 485 -9.11 -12.11 11.75
N VAL A 486 -9.70 -10.94 11.51
CA VAL A 486 -11.14 -10.76 11.36
C VAL A 486 -11.44 -10.34 9.93
N LYS A 487 -12.18 -11.17 9.20
CA LYS A 487 -12.60 -10.89 7.82
C LYS A 487 -14.08 -11.17 7.65
N SER A 488 -14.78 -10.29 6.94
CA SER A 488 -16.21 -10.39 6.64
C SER A 488 -17.04 -10.81 7.86
N LYS A 489 -16.84 -10.11 9.00
CA LYS A 489 -17.56 -10.33 10.27
C LYS A 489 -17.29 -11.68 10.94
N THR A 490 -16.24 -12.39 10.53
CA THR A 490 -15.85 -13.70 11.08
C THR A 490 -14.40 -13.67 11.58
N ILE A 491 -14.08 -14.53 12.55
CA ILE A 491 -12.69 -14.75 13.00
C ILE A 491 -12.11 -15.91 12.18
N CYS A 492 -10.99 -15.67 11.50
CA CYS A 492 -10.31 -16.66 10.70
C CYS A 492 -9.63 -17.71 11.59
N LYS A 493 -9.73 -18.98 11.17
CA LYS A 493 -9.28 -20.14 11.95
C LYS A 493 -7.81 -20.44 11.74
#